data_AF-A0A961JVE2-F1
#
_entry.id   AF-A0A961JVE2-F1
#
_cell.length_a   1.000
_cell.length_b   1.000
_cell.length_c   1.000
_cell.angle_alpha   90.00
_cell.angle_beta   90.00
_cell.angle_gamma   90.00
#
_symmetry.space_group_name_H-M   'P 1'
#
loop_
_entity.id
_entity.type
_entity.pdbx_description
1 polymer ?
#
loop_
_entity_poly.entity_id
_entity_poly.type
_entity_poly.pdbx_seq_one_letter_code
_entity_poly.pdbx_strand_id
1 'polypeptide(L)'
;MEDLKTHASVREMTREMSLPDPMDREGKPRRVGVEIELGGLSEQAVAEIVRAHLGGEIERRAAHVLLVRQTRLGDLQIYLDTAYKEPGNAALEQALELGRGLIPVEIVTEPVEIAALEPLDALVDRLREDGAKGTEDQLFNGYGVHFNVSAVSLSAGDIVPVVRAFALLEDWLRAALPIDITRRLLPFVSPYPRAFVDAVAREGADWTLEDLTRHYLEKTPTRNRALDLLPLLREADEAQVVEALGKDAESVNARPAFHYRLPDSRIGEPDWSLLREWRRWCLVEQVASRPELLTHLSEAWIDYRDALTTLPGDWIRTVDEALSRAFGTEAPA
;
A
#
# COMPACT_ATOMS: atom_id res chain seq x y z
N MET A 1 -10.27 -4.56 24.43
CA MET A 1 -11.69 -4.14 24.28
C MET A 1 -11.80 -2.82 23.53
N GLU A 2 -10.82 -1.92 23.69
CA GLU A 2 -10.64 -0.68 22.90
C GLU A 2 -10.26 -0.99 21.44
N ASP A 3 -9.25 -1.85 21.20
CA ASP A 3 -8.85 -2.27 19.84
C ASP A 3 -10.00 -2.83 18.99
N LEU A 4 -10.84 -3.71 19.57
CA LEU A 4 -11.99 -4.32 18.89
C LEU A 4 -13.07 -3.31 18.47
N LYS A 5 -13.21 -2.19 19.20
CA LYS A 5 -14.15 -1.11 18.84
C LYS A 5 -13.60 -0.26 17.70
N THR A 6 -12.31 0.08 17.73
CA THR A 6 -11.64 0.82 16.65
C THR A 6 -11.71 0.04 15.33
N HIS A 7 -11.47 -1.27 15.38
CA HIS A 7 -11.61 -2.17 14.22
C HIS A 7 -13.00 -2.16 13.58
N ALA A 8 -14.07 -2.19 14.40
CA ALA A 8 -15.44 -2.17 13.90
C ALA A 8 -15.80 -0.81 13.29
N SER A 9 -15.39 0.29 13.94
CA SER A 9 -15.61 1.67 13.46
C SER A 9 -14.93 1.93 12.11
N VAL A 10 -13.69 1.48 11.93
CA VAL A 10 -12.97 1.59 10.65
C VAL A 10 -13.66 0.78 9.56
N ARG A 11 -14.11 -0.44 9.88
CA ARG A 11 -14.84 -1.29 8.93
C ARG A 11 -16.15 -0.66 8.49
N GLU A 12 -16.86 -0.02 9.41
CA GLU A 12 -18.11 0.66 9.13
C GLU A 12 -17.87 1.93 8.31
N MET A 13 -16.93 2.78 8.74
CA MET A 13 -16.56 4.02 8.06
C MET A 13 -16.09 3.80 6.62
N THR A 14 -15.29 2.75 6.38
CA THR A 14 -14.72 2.47 5.05
C THR A 14 -15.65 1.66 4.14
N ARG A 15 -16.78 1.16 4.64
CA ARG A 15 -17.64 0.17 3.96
C ARG A 15 -18.06 0.62 2.55
N GLU A 16 -18.38 1.89 2.39
CA GLU A 16 -18.87 2.47 1.12
C GLU A 16 -17.86 3.44 0.49
N MET A 17 -16.60 3.46 0.95
CA MET A 17 -15.61 4.40 0.43
C MET A 17 -15.18 4.06 -1.00
N SER A 18 -15.31 5.06 -1.87
CA SER A 18 -14.78 5.09 -3.23
C SER A 18 -13.79 6.23 -3.38
N LEU A 19 -13.02 6.22 -4.48
CA LEU A 19 -12.16 7.36 -4.82
C LEU A 19 -13.02 8.61 -5.00
N PRO A 20 -12.58 9.78 -4.47
CA PRO A 20 -13.27 11.04 -4.73
C PRO A 20 -13.20 11.41 -6.22
N ASP A 21 -12.05 11.17 -6.85
CA ASP A 21 -11.80 11.42 -8.27
C ASP A 21 -11.48 10.10 -8.98
N PRO A 22 -12.47 9.43 -9.61
CA PRO A 22 -12.25 8.17 -10.34
C PRO A 22 -11.65 8.38 -11.74
N MET A 23 -11.61 9.63 -12.22
CA MET A 23 -11.03 10.01 -13.50
C MET A 23 -9.75 10.82 -13.28
N ASP A 24 -8.81 10.75 -14.21
CA ASP A 24 -7.65 11.66 -14.25
C ASP A 24 -8.05 13.04 -14.81
N ARG A 25 -7.11 14.00 -14.80
CA ARG A 25 -7.35 15.35 -15.36
C ARG A 25 -7.56 15.36 -16.88
N GLU A 26 -7.31 14.26 -17.58
CA GLU A 26 -7.58 14.09 -19.01
C GLU A 26 -8.96 13.45 -19.28
N GLY A 27 -9.72 13.10 -18.23
CA GLY A 27 -11.03 12.46 -18.32
C GLY A 27 -10.99 10.96 -18.58
N LYS A 28 -9.82 10.32 -18.42
CA LYS A 28 -9.69 8.85 -18.53
C LYS A 28 -9.91 8.20 -17.16
N PRO A 29 -10.48 6.98 -17.11
CA PRO A 29 -10.58 6.23 -15.86
C PRO A 29 -9.20 6.00 -15.25
N ARG A 30 -9.07 6.31 -13.95
CA ARG A 30 -7.88 5.96 -13.18
C ARG A 30 -7.74 4.44 -13.07
N ARG A 31 -6.49 4.01 -13.01
CA ARG A 31 -6.10 2.61 -12.99
C ARG A 31 -5.30 2.30 -11.74
N VAL A 32 -5.25 1.03 -11.39
CA VAL A 32 -4.48 0.53 -10.25
C VAL A 32 -3.72 -0.71 -10.67
N GLY A 33 -2.41 -0.73 -10.47
CA GLY A 33 -1.63 -1.96 -10.50
C GLY A 33 -1.76 -2.65 -9.13
N VAL A 34 -1.96 -3.96 -9.11
CA VAL A 34 -2.09 -4.72 -7.86
C VAL A 34 -1.00 -5.78 -7.80
N GLU A 35 -0.33 -5.85 -6.66
CA GLU A 35 0.65 -6.88 -6.31
C GLU A 35 0.11 -7.65 -5.10
N ILE A 36 0.02 -8.98 -5.18
CA ILE A 36 -0.48 -9.84 -4.10
C ILE A 36 0.56 -10.92 -3.83
N GLU A 37 1.13 -10.90 -2.63
CA GLU A 37 2.04 -11.93 -2.16
C GLU A 37 1.29 -13.03 -1.40
N LEU A 38 1.66 -14.29 -1.61
CA LEU A 38 1.09 -15.42 -0.89
C LEU A 38 2.09 -16.57 -0.73
N GLY A 39 1.84 -17.41 0.27
CA GLY A 39 2.49 -18.71 0.44
C GLY A 39 1.55 -19.88 0.14
N GLY A 40 2.04 -21.11 0.33
CA GLY A 40 1.23 -22.34 0.27
C GLY A 40 0.99 -22.90 -1.13
N LEU A 41 1.10 -22.08 -2.18
CA LEU A 41 0.95 -22.48 -3.57
C LEU A 41 2.24 -22.28 -4.37
N SER A 42 2.45 -23.10 -5.40
CA SER A 42 3.52 -22.87 -6.38
C SER A 42 3.09 -21.84 -7.43
N GLU A 43 4.05 -21.21 -8.09
CA GLU A 43 3.84 -20.28 -9.20
C GLU A 43 2.98 -20.92 -10.29
N GLN A 44 3.20 -22.21 -10.57
CA GLN A 44 2.39 -22.96 -11.53
C GLN A 44 0.94 -23.12 -11.04
N ALA A 45 0.73 -23.51 -9.78
CA ALA A 45 -0.62 -23.66 -9.24
C ALA A 45 -1.39 -22.32 -9.27
N VAL A 46 -0.73 -21.23 -8.87
CA VAL A 46 -1.30 -19.88 -8.97
C VAL A 46 -1.66 -19.52 -10.42
N ALA A 47 -0.78 -19.81 -11.39
CA ALA A 47 -1.07 -19.55 -12.80
C ALA A 47 -2.26 -20.35 -13.34
N GLU A 48 -2.42 -21.60 -12.90
CA GLU A 48 -3.57 -22.44 -13.26
C GLU A 48 -4.88 -21.89 -12.69
N ILE A 49 -4.88 -21.42 -11.43
CA ILE A 49 -6.04 -20.80 -10.78
C ILE A 49 -6.40 -19.48 -11.47
N VAL A 50 -5.41 -18.64 -11.75
CA VAL A 50 -5.58 -17.39 -12.51
C VAL A 50 -6.19 -17.69 -13.87
N ARG A 51 -5.65 -18.67 -14.62
CA ARG A 51 -6.19 -19.07 -15.92
C ARG A 51 -7.63 -19.58 -15.82
N ALA A 52 -7.93 -20.40 -14.81
CA ALA A 52 -9.27 -20.95 -14.62
C ALA A 52 -10.32 -19.86 -14.31
N HIS A 53 -9.94 -18.84 -13.54
CA HIS A 53 -10.85 -17.77 -13.09
C HIS A 53 -10.93 -16.57 -14.04
N LEU A 54 -9.80 -16.18 -14.65
CA LEU A 54 -9.70 -14.99 -15.50
C LEU A 54 -9.54 -15.30 -17.00
N GLY A 55 -9.36 -16.57 -17.37
CA GLY A 55 -9.05 -17.00 -18.74
C GLY A 55 -7.58 -16.79 -19.10
N GLY A 56 -7.28 -16.84 -20.40
CA GLY A 56 -5.95 -16.60 -20.94
C GLY A 56 -5.10 -17.86 -21.13
N GLU A 57 -3.81 -17.65 -21.41
CA GLU A 57 -2.83 -18.71 -21.69
C GLU A 57 -1.59 -18.57 -20.81
N ILE A 58 -1.11 -19.69 -20.26
CA ILE A 58 0.07 -19.69 -19.40
C ILE A 58 1.33 -19.79 -20.26
N GLU A 59 2.21 -18.82 -20.11
CA GLU A 59 3.51 -18.75 -20.76
C GLU A 59 4.63 -18.76 -19.72
N ARG A 60 5.58 -19.69 -19.84
CA ARG A 60 6.77 -19.72 -18.99
C ARG A 60 7.87 -18.84 -19.58
N ARG A 61 8.17 -17.73 -18.90
CA ARG A 61 9.24 -16.80 -19.30
C ARG A 61 10.61 -17.17 -18.72
N ALA A 62 10.62 -17.65 -17.47
CA ALA A 62 11.84 -18.11 -16.79
C ALA A 62 11.51 -19.24 -15.80
N ALA A 63 12.52 -19.76 -15.10
CA ALA A 63 12.36 -20.87 -14.14
C ALA A 63 11.26 -20.59 -13.10
N HIS A 64 11.22 -19.36 -12.59
CA HIS A 64 10.30 -18.90 -11.54
C HIS A 64 9.45 -17.70 -11.98
N VAL A 65 9.23 -17.55 -13.29
CA VAL A 65 8.42 -16.45 -13.85
C VAL A 65 7.48 -17.01 -14.91
N LEU A 66 6.18 -16.91 -14.62
CA LEU A 66 5.08 -17.27 -15.49
C LEU A 66 4.30 -16.00 -15.84
N LEU A 67 3.75 -15.96 -17.04
CA LEU A 67 2.78 -14.96 -17.45
C LEU A 67 1.48 -15.67 -17.80
N VAL A 68 0.35 -15.16 -17.32
CA VAL A 68 -0.96 -15.53 -17.85
C VAL A 68 -1.37 -14.43 -18.80
N ARG A 69 -1.22 -14.69 -20.08
CA ARG A 69 -1.46 -13.73 -21.16
C ARG A 69 -2.94 -13.69 -21.51
N GLN A 70 -3.42 -12.53 -21.95
CA GLN A 70 -4.75 -12.34 -22.53
C GLN A 70 -5.89 -12.77 -21.60
N THR A 71 -5.74 -12.54 -20.30
CA THR A 71 -6.86 -12.70 -19.37
C THR A 71 -7.88 -11.58 -19.60
N ARG A 72 -9.08 -11.71 -19.02
CA ARG A 72 -10.07 -10.62 -19.04
C ARG A 72 -9.58 -9.32 -18.37
N LEU A 73 -8.47 -9.36 -17.62
CA LEU A 73 -7.87 -8.22 -16.94
C LEU A 73 -6.55 -7.76 -17.58
N GLY A 74 -6.20 -8.27 -18.76
CA GLY A 74 -4.88 -8.09 -19.36
C GLY A 74 -3.90 -9.16 -18.92
N ASP A 75 -2.61 -8.87 -18.99
CA ASP A 75 -1.57 -9.83 -18.67
C ASP A 75 -1.26 -9.80 -17.16
N LEU A 76 -1.15 -10.98 -16.55
CA LEU A 76 -0.74 -11.13 -15.16
C LEU A 76 0.61 -11.82 -15.12
N GLN A 77 1.52 -11.28 -14.32
CA GLN A 77 2.81 -11.89 -14.05
C GLN A 77 2.76 -12.61 -12.71
N ILE A 78 3.30 -13.82 -12.67
CA ILE A 78 3.32 -14.67 -11.47
C ILE A 78 4.75 -15.15 -11.30
N TYR A 79 5.38 -14.80 -10.19
CA TYR A 79 6.75 -15.17 -9.95
C TYR A 79 7.03 -15.45 -8.48
N LEU A 80 8.12 -16.17 -8.24
CA LEU A 80 8.66 -16.32 -6.90
C LEU A 80 9.40 -15.02 -6.58
N ASP A 81 8.96 -14.26 -5.57
CA ASP A 81 9.64 -13.02 -5.22
C ASP A 81 11.01 -13.35 -4.62
N THR A 82 12.03 -13.06 -5.41
CA THR A 82 13.41 -13.33 -5.05
C THR A 82 14.11 -12.07 -4.54
N ALA A 83 13.40 -11.00 -4.19
CA ALA A 83 13.99 -9.84 -3.48
C ALA A 83 14.70 -10.23 -2.17
N TYR A 84 14.48 -11.43 -1.65
CA TYR A 84 15.29 -12.06 -0.60
C TYR A 84 16.74 -12.43 -1.02
N LYS A 85 17.13 -12.25 -2.30
CA LYS A 85 18.44 -12.57 -2.91
C LYS A 85 19.63 -11.72 -2.45
N GLU A 86 19.56 -11.02 -1.32
CA GLU A 86 20.78 -10.38 -0.81
C GLU A 86 21.87 -11.45 -0.54
N PRO A 87 23.05 -11.35 -1.18
CA PRO A 87 24.13 -12.30 -0.96
C PRO A 87 24.55 -12.27 0.52
N GLY A 88 24.48 -13.41 1.19
CA GLY A 88 24.87 -13.55 2.61
C GLY A 88 23.71 -13.73 3.59
N ASN A 89 22.45 -13.74 3.13
CA ASN A 89 21.34 -14.13 3.99
C ASN A 89 21.30 -15.66 4.17
N ALA A 90 21.89 -16.16 5.25
CA ALA A 90 21.95 -17.59 5.57
C ALA A 90 20.55 -18.26 5.65
N ALA A 91 19.49 -17.48 5.89
CA ALA A 91 18.11 -17.97 5.85
C ALA A 91 17.63 -18.28 4.43
N LEU A 92 18.09 -17.56 3.39
CA LEU A 92 17.74 -17.83 2.00
C LEU A 92 18.45 -19.09 1.48
N GLU A 93 19.72 -19.30 1.80
CA GLU A 93 20.42 -20.53 1.38
C GLU A 93 19.80 -21.76 2.04
N GLN A 94 19.49 -21.68 3.35
CA GLN A 94 18.75 -22.74 4.02
C GLN A 94 17.32 -22.88 3.49
N ALA A 95 16.61 -21.81 3.12
CA ALA A 95 15.26 -21.89 2.57
C ALA A 95 15.24 -22.51 1.16
N LEU A 96 16.23 -22.19 0.32
CA LEU A 96 16.40 -22.80 -0.99
C LEU A 96 16.82 -24.29 -0.86
N GLU A 97 17.61 -24.65 0.14
CA GLU A 97 17.95 -26.05 0.47
C GLU A 97 16.80 -26.82 1.14
N LEU A 98 15.93 -26.15 1.92
CA LEU A 98 14.79 -26.75 2.64
C LEU A 98 13.48 -26.76 1.84
N GLY A 99 13.42 -26.07 0.69
CA GLY A 99 12.37 -26.23 -0.32
C GLY A 99 11.56 -24.96 -0.62
N ARG A 100 10.96 -24.94 -1.82
CA ARG A 100 10.16 -23.85 -2.43
C ARG A 100 9.01 -23.28 -1.59
N GLY A 101 8.70 -23.84 -0.42
CA GLY A 101 7.57 -23.44 0.43
C GLY A 101 7.80 -22.18 1.27
N LEU A 102 9.02 -21.64 1.29
CA LEU A 102 9.42 -20.50 2.12
C LEU A 102 9.56 -19.17 1.36
N ILE A 103 9.45 -19.16 0.04
CA ILE A 103 9.57 -17.93 -0.76
C ILE A 103 8.18 -17.56 -1.29
N PRO A 104 7.70 -16.31 -1.10
CA PRO A 104 6.39 -15.90 -1.60
C PRO A 104 6.26 -16.11 -3.10
N VAL A 105 5.06 -16.53 -3.52
CA VAL A 105 4.59 -16.31 -4.88
C VAL A 105 3.91 -14.94 -4.91
N GLU A 106 4.28 -14.12 -5.88
CA GLU A 106 3.72 -12.80 -6.11
C GLU A 106 2.93 -12.81 -7.43
N ILE A 107 1.72 -12.27 -7.37
CA ILE A 107 0.86 -12.00 -8.53
C ILE A 107 0.90 -10.50 -8.78
N VAL A 108 1.31 -10.09 -9.98
CA VAL A 108 1.41 -8.69 -10.39
C VAL A 108 0.54 -8.45 -11.62
N THR A 109 -0.33 -7.44 -11.54
CA THR A 109 -1.12 -6.98 -12.68
C THR A 109 -0.44 -5.81 -13.38
N GLU A 110 -0.67 -5.68 -14.70
CA GLU A 110 -0.61 -4.35 -15.32
C GLU A 110 -1.65 -3.41 -14.67
N PRO A 111 -1.56 -2.08 -14.84
CA PRO A 111 -2.60 -1.18 -14.36
C PRO A 111 -3.98 -1.50 -14.93
N VAL A 112 -4.87 -2.00 -14.07
CA VAL A 112 -6.25 -2.37 -14.40
C VAL A 112 -7.21 -1.25 -14.02
N GLU A 113 -8.39 -1.23 -14.62
CA GLU A 113 -9.47 -0.33 -14.18
C GLU A 113 -9.93 -0.71 -12.77
N ILE A 114 -10.41 0.25 -11.98
CA ILE A 114 -10.81 0.02 -10.57
C ILE A 114 -11.90 -1.07 -10.47
N ALA A 115 -12.79 -1.19 -11.45
CA ALA A 115 -13.81 -2.24 -11.50
C ALA A 115 -13.21 -3.66 -11.58
N ALA A 116 -11.96 -3.81 -12.03
CA ALA A 116 -11.24 -5.07 -12.04
C ALA A 116 -10.80 -5.54 -10.64
N LEU A 117 -10.92 -4.71 -9.61
CA LEU A 117 -10.66 -5.14 -8.24
C LEU A 117 -11.68 -6.19 -7.77
N GLU A 118 -12.93 -6.17 -8.25
CA GLU A 118 -13.92 -7.20 -7.92
C GLU A 118 -13.51 -8.60 -8.40
N PRO A 119 -13.16 -8.84 -9.69
CA PRO A 119 -12.68 -10.15 -10.10
C PRO A 119 -11.34 -10.54 -9.48
N LEU A 120 -10.48 -9.60 -9.08
CA LEU A 120 -9.25 -9.89 -8.33
C LEU A 120 -9.53 -10.30 -6.87
N ASP A 121 -10.48 -9.65 -6.21
CA ASP A 121 -10.97 -10.04 -4.88
C ASP A 121 -11.57 -11.45 -4.91
N ALA A 122 -12.32 -11.74 -5.97
CA ALA A 122 -12.84 -13.06 -6.18
C ALA A 122 -11.72 -14.08 -6.50
N LEU A 123 -10.61 -13.70 -7.14
CA LEU A 123 -9.45 -14.58 -7.35
C LEU A 123 -8.82 -14.97 -6.00
N VAL A 124 -8.70 -14.01 -5.07
CA VAL A 124 -8.21 -14.24 -3.70
C VAL A 124 -8.98 -15.36 -3.01
N ASP A 125 -10.32 -15.39 -3.16
CA ASP A 125 -11.13 -16.46 -2.57
C ASP A 125 -10.76 -17.86 -3.09
N ARG A 126 -10.48 -17.98 -4.39
CA ARG A 126 -10.15 -19.28 -5.01
C ARG A 126 -8.75 -19.72 -4.62
N LEU A 127 -7.80 -18.78 -4.57
CA LEU A 127 -6.47 -19.05 -4.05
C LEU A 127 -6.54 -19.58 -2.62
N ARG A 128 -7.38 -18.99 -1.77
CA ARG A 128 -7.62 -19.46 -0.39
C ARG A 128 -8.21 -20.88 -0.38
N GLU A 129 -9.23 -21.15 -1.19
CA GLU A 129 -9.85 -22.48 -1.30
C GLU A 129 -8.84 -23.57 -1.70
N ASP A 130 -7.85 -23.22 -2.53
CA ASP A 130 -6.76 -24.12 -2.94
C ASP A 130 -5.58 -24.17 -1.96
N GLY A 131 -5.64 -23.47 -0.83
CA GLY A 131 -4.65 -23.54 0.25
C GLY A 131 -3.57 -22.46 0.21
N ALA A 132 -3.84 -21.31 -0.43
CA ALA A 132 -3.00 -20.12 -0.27
C ALA A 132 -2.93 -19.69 1.19
N LYS A 133 -1.75 -19.25 1.60
CA LYS A 133 -1.43 -18.85 2.98
C LYS A 133 -1.06 -17.38 3.04
N GLY A 134 -1.64 -16.68 4.02
CA GLY A 134 -1.31 -15.30 4.34
C GLY A 134 -0.17 -15.18 5.34
N THR A 135 0.09 -13.94 5.76
CA THR A 135 1.15 -13.57 6.71
C THR A 135 1.01 -14.29 8.06
N GLU A 136 -0.22 -14.57 8.47
CA GLU A 136 -0.58 -15.24 9.72
C GLU A 136 -0.09 -16.70 9.82
N ASP A 137 0.10 -17.36 8.67
CA ASP A 137 0.34 -18.80 8.58
C ASP A 137 1.83 -19.18 8.51
N GLN A 138 2.75 -18.20 8.48
CA GLN A 138 4.19 -18.45 8.40
C GLN A 138 4.98 -17.57 9.37
N LEU A 139 5.56 -18.21 10.40
CA LEU A 139 6.36 -17.60 11.48
C LEU A 139 7.58 -16.76 11.03
N PHE A 140 7.92 -16.72 9.74
CA PHE A 140 9.11 -16.06 9.20
C PHE A 140 8.86 -15.18 7.97
N ASN A 141 7.63 -15.09 7.45
CA ASN A 141 7.33 -14.37 6.20
C ASN A 141 6.19 -13.38 6.38
N GLY A 142 6.42 -12.15 5.96
CA GLY A 142 5.41 -11.10 5.97
C GLY A 142 4.98 -10.74 4.56
N TYR A 143 3.80 -11.20 4.16
CA TYR A 143 3.26 -11.02 2.81
C TYR A 143 2.48 -9.71 2.67
N GLY A 144 2.76 -8.95 1.63
CA GLY A 144 2.11 -7.68 1.33
C GLY A 144 1.02 -7.75 0.26
N VAL A 145 0.17 -6.73 0.26
CA VAL A 145 -0.52 -6.28 -0.94
C VAL A 145 -0.03 -4.88 -1.28
N HIS A 146 0.33 -4.65 -2.54
CA HIS A 146 0.67 -3.32 -3.02
C HIS A 146 -0.37 -2.83 -4.02
N PHE A 147 -0.80 -1.58 -3.84
CA PHE A 147 -1.62 -0.85 -4.79
C PHE A 147 -0.79 0.27 -5.40
N ASN A 148 -0.56 0.18 -6.71
CA ASN A 148 0.04 1.21 -7.53
C ASN A 148 -1.07 2.07 -8.12
N VAL A 149 -1.54 3.04 -7.35
CA VAL A 149 -2.73 3.82 -7.71
C VAL A 149 -2.33 4.98 -8.59
N SER A 150 -2.78 5.00 -9.85
CA SER A 150 -2.45 6.08 -10.78
C SER A 150 -2.87 7.42 -10.17
N ALA A 151 -2.02 8.43 -10.18
CA ALA A 151 -2.38 9.77 -9.71
C ALA A 151 -3.43 10.42 -10.64
N VAL A 152 -4.19 11.39 -10.12
CA VAL A 152 -5.14 12.19 -10.93
C VAL A 152 -4.39 13.07 -11.93
N SER A 153 -3.25 13.61 -11.52
CA SER A 153 -2.19 14.19 -12.37
C SER A 153 -0.89 14.28 -11.58
N LEU A 154 0.20 14.73 -12.21
CA LEU A 154 1.45 15.08 -11.53
C LEU A 154 1.49 16.55 -11.05
N SER A 155 0.35 17.22 -10.93
CA SER A 155 0.32 18.57 -10.35
C SER A 155 0.45 18.51 -8.83
N ALA A 156 1.08 19.53 -8.22
CA ALA A 156 1.23 19.61 -6.76
C ALA A 156 -0.13 19.53 -6.04
N GLY A 157 -1.17 20.17 -6.60
CA GLY A 157 -2.53 20.14 -6.05
C GLY A 157 -3.20 18.76 -6.04
N ASP A 158 -2.75 17.83 -6.88
CA ASP A 158 -3.28 16.46 -6.93
C ASP A 158 -2.40 15.45 -6.16
N ILE A 159 -1.14 15.80 -5.88
CA ILE A 159 -0.19 14.92 -5.19
C ILE A 159 -0.06 15.27 -3.71
N VAL A 160 0.23 16.53 -3.39
CA VAL A 160 0.60 16.96 -2.05
C VAL A 160 -0.52 16.70 -1.03
N PRO A 161 -1.81 16.96 -1.31
CA PRO A 161 -2.88 16.63 -0.38
C PRO A 161 -2.97 15.14 -0.03
N VAL A 162 -2.71 14.25 -1.00
CA VAL A 162 -2.73 12.79 -0.79
C VAL A 162 -1.57 12.35 0.10
N VAL A 163 -0.38 12.91 -0.12
CA VAL A 163 0.79 12.65 0.73
C VAL A 163 0.57 13.18 2.14
N ARG A 164 0.01 14.39 2.28
CA ARG A 164 -0.35 14.98 3.59
C ARG A 164 -1.34 14.09 4.33
N ALA A 165 -2.41 13.67 3.66
CA ALA A 165 -3.41 12.79 4.24
C ALA A 165 -2.76 11.49 4.73
N PHE A 166 -1.99 10.80 3.89
CA PHE A 166 -1.35 9.54 4.29
C PHE A 166 -0.41 9.73 5.48
N ALA A 167 0.46 10.74 5.45
CA ALA A 167 1.45 10.97 6.50
C ALA A 167 0.81 11.25 7.87
N LEU A 168 -0.30 12.01 7.89
CA LEU A 168 -1.03 12.31 9.13
C LEU A 168 -1.85 11.10 9.62
N LEU A 169 -2.36 10.28 8.71
CA LEU A 169 -3.20 9.11 9.02
C LEU A 169 -2.40 7.84 9.33
N GLU A 170 -1.12 7.75 8.98
CA GLU A 170 -0.37 6.48 8.96
C GLU A 170 -0.42 5.73 10.31
N ASP A 171 -0.21 6.43 11.43
CA ASP A 171 -0.29 5.82 12.77
C ASP A 171 -1.67 5.25 13.06
N TRP A 172 -2.72 5.98 12.68
CA TRP A 172 -4.09 5.53 12.85
C TRP A 172 -4.39 4.35 11.92
N LEU A 173 -3.96 4.37 10.66
CA LEU A 173 -4.12 3.25 9.72
C LEU A 173 -3.46 1.97 10.23
N ARG A 174 -2.28 2.09 10.85
CA ARG A 174 -1.55 0.98 11.46
C ARG A 174 -2.19 0.47 12.74
N ALA A 175 -2.85 1.32 13.52
CA ALA A 175 -3.53 0.93 14.74
C ALA A 175 -4.92 0.34 14.48
N ALA A 176 -5.67 0.97 13.58
CA ALA A 176 -7.02 0.59 13.18
C ALA A 176 -7.11 -0.84 12.69
N LEU A 177 -6.07 -1.33 11.99
CA LEU A 177 -5.93 -2.69 11.50
C LEU A 177 -4.46 -3.10 11.64
N PRO A 178 -4.05 -3.63 12.82
CA PRO A 178 -2.66 -3.91 13.15
C PRO A 178 -2.03 -4.83 12.14
N ILE A 179 -0.99 -4.35 11.45
CA ILE A 179 -0.13 -5.18 10.61
C ILE A 179 0.53 -6.27 11.47
N ASP A 180 0.71 -7.46 10.89
CA ASP A 180 1.37 -8.58 11.57
C ASP A 180 2.76 -8.15 12.09
N ILE A 181 3.13 -8.65 13.27
CA ILE A 181 4.40 -8.32 13.93
C ILE A 181 5.60 -8.70 13.04
N THR A 182 5.50 -9.77 12.25
CA THR A 182 6.54 -10.20 11.32
C THR A 182 6.81 -9.14 10.23
N ARG A 183 5.78 -8.48 9.67
CA ARG A 183 5.97 -7.37 8.71
C ARG A 183 6.53 -6.09 9.33
N ARG A 184 6.31 -5.85 10.63
CA ARG A 184 6.96 -4.71 11.33
C ARG A 184 8.48 -4.83 11.39
N LEU A 185 8.99 -6.06 11.31
CA LEU A 185 10.41 -6.38 11.36
C LEU A 185 11.04 -6.54 9.97
N LEU A 186 10.22 -6.57 8.90
CA LEU A 186 10.69 -6.73 7.52
C LEU A 186 10.89 -5.37 6.81
N PRO A 187 11.88 -5.28 5.91
CA PRO A 187 12.37 -4.00 5.38
C PRO A 187 11.52 -3.43 4.25
N PHE A 188 10.21 -3.20 4.43
CA PHE A 188 9.38 -2.66 3.34
C PHE A 188 8.29 -1.66 3.73
N VAL A 189 7.88 -1.61 4.99
CA VAL A 189 6.75 -0.78 5.46
C VAL A 189 7.09 0.07 6.66
N SER A 190 8.31 0.60 6.74
CA SER A 190 8.68 1.49 7.85
C SER A 190 7.80 2.75 7.86
N PRO A 191 7.35 3.22 9.04
CA PRO A 191 6.60 4.48 9.12
C PRO A 191 7.39 5.65 8.58
N TYR A 192 6.72 6.70 8.10
CA TYR A 192 7.41 7.94 7.78
C TYR A 192 8.14 8.50 9.01
N PRO A 193 9.37 9.04 8.84
CA PRO A 193 10.07 9.65 9.95
C PRO A 193 9.27 10.83 10.49
N ARG A 194 9.24 10.99 11.81
CA ARG A 194 8.51 12.10 12.44
C ARG A 194 8.94 13.46 11.90
N ALA A 195 10.22 13.65 11.57
CA ALA A 195 10.70 14.88 10.96
C ALA A 195 10.07 15.18 9.58
N PHE A 196 9.71 14.14 8.80
CA PHE A 196 8.98 14.32 7.55
C PHE A 196 7.52 14.68 7.82
N VAL A 197 6.85 13.97 8.73
CA VAL A 197 5.46 14.28 9.13
C VAL A 197 5.35 15.69 9.72
N ASP A 198 6.32 16.10 10.55
CA ASP A 198 6.42 17.44 11.11
C ASP A 198 6.51 18.52 10.02
N ALA A 199 7.30 18.28 8.96
CA ALA A 199 7.41 19.20 7.83
C ALA A 199 6.12 19.24 6.99
N VAL A 200 5.54 18.06 6.70
CA VAL A 200 4.24 17.91 6.01
C VAL A 200 3.13 18.66 6.74
N ALA A 201 3.09 18.57 8.07
CA ALA A 201 2.07 19.22 8.88
C ALA A 201 2.20 20.75 8.89
N ARG A 202 3.43 21.27 9.04
CA ARG A 202 3.72 22.70 9.20
C ARG A 202 3.76 23.47 7.89
N GLU A 203 4.30 22.88 6.83
CA GLU A 203 4.64 23.58 5.58
C GLU A 203 3.92 22.97 4.37
N GLY A 204 3.44 21.73 4.48
CA GLY A 204 2.95 20.95 3.35
C GLY A 204 1.76 21.56 2.60
N ALA A 205 0.99 22.46 3.21
CA ALA A 205 -0.15 23.09 2.54
C ALA A 205 0.26 23.94 1.33
N ASP A 206 1.46 24.52 1.36
CA ASP A 206 1.98 25.44 0.34
C ASP A 206 3.06 24.80 -0.54
N TRP A 207 3.35 23.50 -0.36
CA TRP A 207 4.40 22.83 -1.11
C TRP A 207 4.07 22.71 -2.59
N THR A 208 5.06 23.06 -3.41
CA THR A 208 5.13 22.61 -4.79
C THR A 208 5.53 21.13 -4.84
N LEU A 209 5.45 20.50 -6.02
CA LEU A 209 5.97 19.14 -6.19
C LEU A 209 7.48 19.09 -5.94
N GLU A 210 8.23 20.14 -6.30
CA GLU A 210 9.66 20.24 -6.03
C GLU A 210 9.96 20.28 -4.52
N ASP A 211 9.17 21.03 -3.74
CA ASP A 211 9.33 21.09 -2.28
C ASP A 211 9.07 19.72 -1.64
N LEU A 212 8.01 19.04 -2.08
CA LEU A 212 7.72 17.67 -1.68
C LEU A 212 8.90 16.74 -2.02
N THR A 213 9.39 16.76 -3.26
CA THR A 213 10.51 15.90 -3.68
C THR A 213 11.74 16.15 -2.82
N ARG A 214 12.11 17.42 -2.62
CA ARG A 214 13.26 17.82 -1.79
C ARG A 214 13.14 17.29 -0.37
N HIS A 215 12.00 17.51 0.28
CA HIS A 215 11.79 17.03 1.65
C HIS A 215 11.71 15.51 1.75
N TYR A 216 11.14 14.84 0.74
CA TYR A 216 11.09 13.39 0.67
C TYR A 216 12.49 12.80 0.52
N LEU A 217 13.31 13.30 -0.40
CA LEU A 217 14.67 12.82 -0.60
C LEU A 217 15.60 13.15 0.58
N GLU A 218 15.41 14.29 1.25
CA GLU A 218 16.20 14.65 2.43
C GLU A 218 15.88 13.75 3.63
N LYS A 219 14.58 13.47 3.87
CA LYS A 219 14.13 12.85 5.12
C LYS A 219 13.77 11.38 4.97
N THR A 220 13.42 10.94 3.77
CA THR A 220 12.95 9.59 3.45
C THR A 220 13.45 9.07 2.07
N PRO A 221 14.77 9.08 1.78
CA PRO A 221 15.34 8.56 0.53
C PRO A 221 15.38 7.03 0.51
N THR A 222 14.22 6.38 0.67
CA THR A 222 14.13 4.92 0.73
C THR A 222 12.78 4.45 0.21
N ARG A 223 12.80 3.26 -0.41
CA ARG A 223 11.60 2.52 -0.82
C ARG A 223 10.90 1.84 0.36
N ASN A 224 11.57 1.69 1.50
CA ASN A 224 11.04 1.03 2.69
C ASN A 224 10.05 1.94 3.44
N ARG A 225 8.89 2.20 2.81
CA ARG A 225 7.78 2.99 3.34
C ARG A 225 6.46 2.36 2.94
N ALA A 226 5.46 2.51 3.83
CA ALA A 226 4.10 2.09 3.52
C ALA A 226 3.43 2.89 2.40
N LEU A 227 3.88 4.13 2.17
CA LEU A 227 3.65 4.86 0.93
C LEU A 227 5.01 5.26 0.38
N ASP A 228 5.46 4.56 -0.66
CA ASP A 228 6.72 4.84 -1.34
C ASP A 228 6.48 5.85 -2.46
N LEU A 229 7.03 7.05 -2.33
CA LEU A 229 6.85 8.10 -3.35
C LEU A 229 7.95 8.07 -4.41
N LEU A 230 9.05 7.33 -4.24
CA LEU A 230 10.18 7.38 -5.18
C LEU A 230 9.79 7.09 -6.63
N PRO A 231 8.90 6.10 -6.93
CA PRO A 231 8.42 5.89 -8.31
C PRO A 231 7.73 7.11 -8.92
N LEU A 232 6.88 7.78 -8.15
CA LEU A 232 6.13 8.97 -8.57
C LEU A 232 7.04 10.18 -8.71
N LEU A 233 7.94 10.39 -7.75
CA LEU A 233 8.88 11.49 -7.77
C LEU A 233 9.89 11.34 -8.92
N ARG A 234 10.30 10.11 -9.25
CA ARG A 234 11.17 9.84 -10.42
C ARG A 234 10.44 10.10 -11.73
N GLU A 235 9.16 9.79 -11.82
CA GLU A 235 8.33 10.14 -12.99
C GLU A 235 8.25 11.66 -13.19
N ALA A 236 8.15 12.41 -12.09
CA ALA A 236 8.09 13.87 -12.14
C ALA A 236 9.45 14.52 -12.44
N ASP A 237 10.52 14.05 -11.81
CA ASP A 237 11.89 14.53 -12.01
C ASP A 237 12.90 13.39 -11.79
N GLU A 238 13.24 12.69 -12.87
CA GLU A 238 14.17 11.57 -12.82
C GLU A 238 15.58 12.01 -12.38
N ALA A 239 16.02 13.19 -12.82
CA ALA A 239 17.38 13.66 -12.55
C ALA A 239 17.59 13.88 -11.06
N GLN A 240 16.64 14.53 -10.40
CA GLN A 240 16.72 14.81 -8.96
C GLN A 240 16.73 13.53 -8.12
N VAL A 241 15.91 12.54 -8.48
CA VAL A 241 15.87 11.25 -7.75
C VAL A 241 17.14 10.42 -7.98
N VAL A 242 17.65 10.37 -9.21
CA VAL A 242 18.90 9.67 -9.53
C VAL A 242 20.09 10.30 -8.82
N GLU A 243 20.17 11.64 -8.77
CA GLU A 243 21.22 12.34 -8.04
C GLU A 243 21.19 12.02 -6.54
N ALA A 244 20.01 12.01 -5.93
CA ALA A 244 19.87 11.77 -4.49
C ALA A 244 20.13 10.31 -4.07
N LEU A 245 19.70 9.34 -4.89
CA LEU A 245 19.80 7.90 -4.55
C LEU A 245 21.06 7.22 -5.11
N GLY A 246 21.72 7.81 -6.12
CA GLY A 246 22.86 7.20 -6.79
C GLY A 246 22.49 5.83 -7.39
N LYS A 247 23.24 4.78 -7.02
CA LYS A 247 23.01 3.42 -7.54
C LYS A 247 21.67 2.83 -7.13
N ASP A 248 21.14 3.23 -5.98
CA ASP A 248 19.87 2.68 -5.47
C ASP A 248 18.67 3.08 -6.36
N ALA A 249 18.84 4.15 -7.16
CA ALA A 249 17.87 4.59 -8.15
C ALA A 249 17.56 3.51 -9.20
N GLU A 250 18.50 2.60 -9.53
CA GLU A 250 18.26 1.52 -10.51
C GLU A 250 17.08 0.62 -10.13
N SER A 251 16.76 0.54 -8.83
CA SER A 251 15.64 -0.25 -8.31
C SER A 251 14.29 0.49 -8.28
N VAL A 252 14.27 1.77 -8.64
CA VAL A 252 13.09 2.64 -8.62
C VAL A 252 12.52 2.78 -10.03
N ASN A 253 11.51 2.00 -10.38
CA ASN A 253 10.86 2.16 -11.69
C ASN A 253 9.90 3.35 -11.67
N ALA A 254 10.14 4.35 -12.52
CA ALA A 254 9.30 5.53 -12.65
C ALA A 254 7.88 5.17 -13.10
N ARG A 255 6.88 5.76 -12.44
CA ARG A 255 5.46 5.64 -12.82
C ARG A 255 4.63 6.73 -12.14
N PRO A 256 3.58 7.28 -12.80
CA PRO A 256 2.71 8.29 -12.23
C PRO A 256 1.67 7.68 -11.28
N ALA A 257 2.14 6.97 -10.25
CA ALA A 257 1.29 6.23 -9.32
C ALA A 257 1.82 6.27 -7.88
N PHE A 258 0.90 6.40 -6.93
CA PHE A 258 1.19 6.22 -5.51
C PHE A 258 1.47 4.73 -5.25
N HIS A 259 2.66 4.41 -4.77
CA HIS A 259 3.04 3.05 -4.44
C HIS A 259 2.67 2.76 -2.97
N TYR A 260 1.42 2.35 -2.75
CA TYR A 260 0.85 2.09 -1.43
C TYR A 260 1.03 0.61 -1.05
N ARG A 261 1.74 0.35 0.04
CA ARG A 261 2.27 -0.96 0.43
C ARG A 261 1.93 -1.38 1.87
N LEU A 262 1.14 -0.55 2.56
CA LEU A 262 0.73 -0.78 3.95
C LEU A 262 -0.01 -2.11 4.16
N PRO A 263 -0.96 -2.53 3.30
CA PRO A 263 -1.79 -3.70 3.58
C PRO A 263 -1.01 -5.01 3.66
N ASP A 264 -1.37 -5.85 4.63
CA ASP A 264 -0.93 -7.25 4.69
C ASP A 264 -1.76 -8.09 3.71
N SER A 265 -1.13 -9.07 3.08
CA SER A 265 -1.83 -10.20 2.49
C SER A 265 -2.17 -11.21 3.59
N ARG A 266 -3.47 -11.27 3.92
CA ARG A 266 -4.05 -12.27 4.85
C ARG A 266 -4.96 -13.20 4.10
N ILE A 267 -4.47 -13.66 2.96
CA ILE A 267 -5.26 -14.47 2.03
C ILE A 267 -5.81 -15.75 2.68
N GLY A 268 -5.19 -16.26 3.74
CA GLY A 268 -5.69 -17.42 4.50
C GLY A 268 -6.91 -17.11 5.38
N GLU A 269 -7.10 -15.86 5.80
CA GLU A 269 -8.22 -15.46 6.65
C GLU A 269 -9.54 -15.42 5.87
N PRO A 270 -10.61 -16.14 6.31
CA PRO A 270 -11.91 -16.16 5.63
C PRO A 270 -12.59 -14.79 5.54
N ASP A 271 -12.35 -13.92 6.53
CA ASP A 271 -12.95 -12.59 6.59
C ASP A 271 -12.08 -11.53 5.90
N TRP A 272 -10.96 -11.89 5.27
CA TRP A 272 -10.09 -10.95 4.55
C TRP A 272 -10.48 -10.82 3.08
N SER A 273 -10.43 -9.58 2.57
CA SER A 273 -10.68 -9.28 1.17
C SER A 273 -9.79 -8.14 0.68
N LEU A 274 -9.36 -8.23 -0.57
CA LEU A 274 -8.60 -7.21 -1.28
C LEU A 274 -9.37 -5.89 -1.36
N LEU A 275 -10.68 -5.95 -1.60
CA LEU A 275 -11.55 -4.76 -1.65
C LEU A 275 -11.59 -4.01 -0.32
N ARG A 276 -11.47 -4.71 0.82
CA ARG A 276 -11.40 -4.06 2.12
C ARG A 276 -10.09 -3.27 2.27
N GLU A 277 -8.97 -3.82 1.82
CA GLU A 277 -7.69 -3.13 1.83
C GLU A 277 -7.68 -1.92 0.89
N TRP A 278 -8.31 -2.06 -0.28
CA TRP A 278 -8.52 -0.96 -1.23
C TRP A 278 -9.31 0.21 -0.63
N ARG A 279 -10.41 -0.08 0.10
CA ARG A 279 -11.22 0.98 0.75
C ARG A 279 -10.43 1.82 1.75
N ARG A 280 -9.35 1.30 2.33
CA ARG A 280 -8.44 2.09 3.18
C ARG A 280 -7.66 3.12 2.37
N TRP A 281 -7.26 2.78 1.15
CA TRP A 281 -6.67 3.77 0.24
C TRP A 281 -7.72 4.83 -0.16
N CYS A 282 -8.96 4.42 -0.45
CA CYS A 282 -10.04 5.37 -0.71
C CYS A 282 -10.22 6.37 0.44
N LEU A 283 -10.11 5.94 1.71
CA LEU A 283 -10.14 6.86 2.87
C LEU A 283 -9.05 7.92 2.79
N VAL A 284 -7.81 7.54 2.45
CA VAL A 284 -6.69 8.47 2.34
C VAL A 284 -7.02 9.56 1.31
N GLU A 285 -7.49 9.17 0.12
CA GLU A 285 -7.87 10.15 -0.90
C GLU A 285 -9.10 10.97 -0.51
N GLN A 286 -10.06 10.38 0.21
CA GLN A 286 -11.23 11.11 0.74
C GLN A 286 -10.81 12.17 1.79
N VAL A 287 -9.81 11.88 2.61
CA VAL A 287 -9.25 12.90 3.51
C VAL A 287 -8.49 13.96 2.72
N ALA A 288 -7.73 13.55 1.70
CA ALA A 288 -7.01 14.46 0.81
C ALA A 288 -7.94 15.45 0.08
N SER A 289 -9.16 15.05 -0.25
CA SER A 289 -10.18 15.89 -0.90
C SER A 289 -10.91 16.84 0.05
N ARG A 290 -10.56 16.88 1.34
CA ARG A 290 -11.16 17.75 2.38
C ARG A 290 -10.12 18.71 2.96
N PRO A 291 -9.90 19.89 2.36
CA PRO A 291 -8.89 20.84 2.80
C PRO A 291 -9.01 21.24 4.28
N GLU A 292 -10.23 21.43 4.78
CA GLU A 292 -10.49 21.81 6.18
C GLU A 292 -10.09 20.70 7.15
N LEU A 293 -10.34 19.43 6.78
CA LEU A 293 -9.92 18.28 7.58
C LEU A 293 -8.39 18.14 7.60
N LEU A 294 -7.72 18.34 6.45
CA LEU A 294 -6.26 18.34 6.40
C LEU A 294 -5.65 19.45 7.25
N THR A 295 -6.21 20.66 7.20
CA THR A 295 -5.75 21.77 8.06
C THR A 295 -5.94 21.42 9.53
N HIS A 296 -7.11 20.91 9.91
CA HIS A 296 -7.37 20.48 11.29
C HIS A 296 -6.40 19.40 11.77
N LEU A 297 -6.12 18.38 10.94
CA LEU A 297 -5.17 17.32 11.27
C LEU A 297 -3.73 17.85 11.34
N SER A 298 -3.34 18.77 10.46
CA SER A 298 -2.04 19.47 10.51
C SER A 298 -1.86 20.22 11.84
N GLU A 299 -2.84 21.05 12.23
CA GLU A 299 -2.82 21.82 13.48
C GLU A 299 -2.78 20.89 14.70
N ALA A 300 -3.64 19.87 14.72
CA ALA A 300 -3.68 18.90 15.80
C ALA A 300 -2.37 18.09 15.93
N TRP A 301 -1.71 17.80 14.80
CA TRP A 301 -0.38 17.17 14.82
C TRP A 301 0.66 18.09 15.45
N ILE A 302 0.66 19.37 15.09
CA ILE A 302 1.59 20.36 15.67
C ILE A 302 1.38 20.46 17.18
N ASP A 303 0.13 20.60 17.64
CA ASP A 303 -0.20 20.65 19.06
C ASP A 303 0.22 19.37 19.80
N TYR A 304 -0.02 18.20 19.19
CA TYR A 304 0.42 16.91 19.72
C TYR A 304 1.95 16.83 19.85
N ARG A 305 2.70 17.41 18.92
CA ARG A 305 4.17 17.41 18.93
C ARG A 305 4.76 18.43 19.89
N ASP A 306 4.08 19.53 20.13
CA ASP A 306 4.53 20.60 21.03
C ASP A 306 4.09 20.38 22.50
N ALA A 307 3.18 19.43 22.75
CA ALA A 307 2.74 19.07 24.08
C ALA A 307 3.88 18.50 24.96
N LEU A 308 3.97 19.00 26.22
CA LEU A 308 4.98 18.57 27.20
C LEU A 308 4.83 17.10 27.62
N THR A 309 3.61 16.56 27.54
CA THR A 309 3.29 15.18 27.88
C THR A 309 2.25 14.64 26.90
N THR A 310 2.58 13.55 26.21
CA THR A 310 1.64 12.77 25.41
C THR A 310 1.74 11.30 25.79
N LEU A 311 0.62 10.59 25.68
CA LEU A 311 0.55 9.15 25.90
C LEU A 311 0.59 8.40 24.57
N PRO A 312 1.15 7.18 24.55
CA PRO A 312 0.99 6.28 23.41
C PRO A 312 -0.49 6.10 23.08
N GLY A 313 -0.88 6.39 21.84
CA GLY A 313 -2.27 6.29 21.38
C GLY A 313 -3.03 7.61 21.32
N ASP A 314 -2.52 8.71 21.90
CA ASP A 314 -3.21 10.01 21.86
C ASP A 314 -3.43 10.49 20.43
N TRP A 315 -2.40 10.40 19.58
CA TRP A 315 -2.54 10.78 18.17
C TRP A 315 -3.57 9.93 17.42
N ILE A 316 -3.58 8.61 17.68
CA ILE A 316 -4.55 7.70 17.06
C ILE A 316 -5.97 8.11 17.43
N ARG A 317 -6.23 8.42 18.71
CA ARG A 317 -7.54 8.89 19.18
C ARG A 317 -7.94 10.22 18.55
N THR A 318 -7.02 11.18 18.44
CA THR A 318 -7.26 12.46 17.77
C THR A 318 -7.70 12.27 16.31
N VAL A 319 -6.99 11.40 15.57
CA VAL A 319 -7.37 11.07 14.19
C VAL A 319 -8.73 10.36 14.14
N ASP A 320 -8.98 9.40 15.02
CA ASP A 320 -10.24 8.65 15.08
C ASP A 320 -11.45 9.57 15.30
N GLU A 321 -11.34 10.52 16.23
CA GLU A 321 -12.36 11.53 16.49
C GLU A 321 -12.56 12.47 15.28
N ALA A 322 -11.46 12.92 14.64
CA ALA A 322 -11.54 13.79 13.46
C ALA A 322 -12.22 13.09 12.28
N LEU A 323 -11.89 11.82 12.03
CA LEU A 323 -12.50 11.02 10.98
C LEU A 323 -13.97 10.70 11.29
N SER A 324 -14.30 10.34 12.53
CA SER A 324 -15.67 10.05 12.94
C SER A 324 -16.59 11.27 12.76
N ARG A 325 -16.11 12.47 13.11
CA ARG A 325 -16.81 13.74 12.84
C ARG A 325 -16.97 14.02 11.34
N ALA A 326 -15.93 13.77 10.55
CA ALA A 326 -15.92 14.09 9.11
C ALA A 326 -16.77 13.12 8.26
N PHE A 327 -16.90 11.86 8.69
CA PHE A 327 -17.55 10.79 7.93
C PHE A 327 -18.81 10.21 8.61
N GLY A 328 -19.21 10.73 9.76
CA GLY A 328 -20.56 10.53 10.32
C GLY A 328 -20.80 9.20 11.04
N THR A 329 -19.81 8.65 11.74
CA THR A 329 -19.97 7.42 12.55
C THR A 329 -20.33 7.69 14.02
N GLU A 330 -20.63 8.93 14.40
CA GLU A 330 -21.15 9.22 15.74
C GLU A 330 -22.54 8.57 15.90
N ALA A 331 -22.63 7.58 16.82
CA ALA A 331 -23.92 7.19 17.34
C ALA A 331 -24.58 8.45 17.94
N PRO A 332 -25.85 8.76 17.60
CA PRO A 332 -26.52 9.92 18.15
C PRO A 332 -26.50 9.86 19.68
N ALA A 333 -26.19 11.00 20.29
CA ALA A 333 -26.01 11.21 21.73
C ALA A 333 -27.19 10.73 22.60
#